data_AF-A0A7L0JGF5-F1
#
_entry.id   AF-A0A7L0JGF5-F1
#
_cell.length_a   1.000
_cell.length_b   1.000
_cell.length_c   1.000
_cell.angle_alpha   90.00
_cell.angle_beta   90.00
_cell.angle_gamma   90.00
#
_symmetry.space_group_name_H-M   'P 1'
#
loop_
_entity.id
_entity.type
_entity.pdbx_description
1 polymer ?
#
loop_
_entity_poly.entity_id
_entity_poly.type
_entity_poly.pdbx_seq_one_letter_code
_entity_poly.pdbx_strand_id
1 'polypeptide(L)'
;MANHARFVARTVLVQSGNVEAAYGALNRILAQDGITEAVRRSRYYEKPTRERRRRAYEACRRVYSAEMARRIAFLARASRRDPWLGC
;
A
#
# COMPACT_ATOMS: atom_id res chain seq x y z
N MET A 1 -28.89 18.52 -3.17
CA MET A 1 -29.18 17.16 -2.65
C MET A 1 -28.01 16.26 -3.00
N ALA A 2 -27.68 15.25 -2.19
CA ALA A 2 -26.60 14.31 -2.54
C ALA A 2 -27.12 13.32 -3.59
N ASN A 3 -26.45 13.24 -4.74
CA ASN A 3 -26.84 12.36 -5.85
C ASN A 3 -26.59 10.86 -5.58
N HIS A 4 -26.03 10.51 -4.42
CA HIS A 4 -25.61 9.16 -4.05
C HIS A 4 -26.17 8.75 -2.68
N ALA A 5 -26.38 7.44 -2.50
CA ALA A 5 -26.82 6.87 -1.22
C ALA A 5 -25.82 7.15 -0.10
N ARG A 6 -26.32 7.61 1.05
CA ARG A 6 -25.52 7.92 2.23
C ARG A 6 -25.16 6.64 2.99
N PHE A 7 -24.03 6.64 3.68
CA PHE A 7 -23.56 5.52 4.53
C PHE A 7 -23.30 4.19 3.79
N VAL A 8 -23.16 4.25 2.46
CA VAL A 8 -22.77 3.09 1.64
C VAL A 8 -21.26 3.09 1.39
N ALA A 9 -20.72 4.20 0.89
CA ALA A 9 -19.29 4.29 0.57
C ALA A 9 -18.44 4.52 1.83
N ARG A 10 -17.32 3.78 1.95
CA ARG A 10 -16.28 3.98 3.00
C ARG A 10 -16.83 3.99 4.43
N THR A 11 -17.86 3.18 4.67
CA THR A 11 -18.51 3.04 5.98
C THR A 11 -18.08 1.72 6.61
N VAL A 12 -17.72 1.73 7.89
CA VAL A 12 -17.28 0.54 8.63
C VAL A 12 -18.15 0.42 9.89
N LEU A 13 -18.68 -0.78 10.13
CA LEU A 13 -19.44 -1.08 11.34
C LEU A 13 -18.47 -1.38 12.49
N VAL A 14 -18.81 -0.91 13.69
CA VAL A 14 -18.03 -1.16 14.90
C VAL A 14 -18.52 -2.45 15.57
N GLN A 15 -17.64 -3.43 15.69
CA GLN A 15 -17.96 -4.69 16.37
C GLN A 15 -17.62 -4.56 17.87
N SER A 16 -18.55 -4.98 18.73
CA SER A 16 -18.36 -5.07 20.19
C SER A 16 -17.85 -3.77 20.85
N GLY A 17 -18.22 -2.61 20.30
CA GLY A 17 -17.77 -1.31 20.81
C GLY A 17 -16.28 -1.00 20.59
N ASN A 18 -15.53 -1.85 19.89
CA ASN A 18 -14.11 -1.63 19.63
C ASN A 18 -13.91 -0.64 18.47
N VAL A 19 -13.96 0.64 18.80
CA VAL A 19 -13.79 1.75 17.84
C VAL A 19 -12.39 1.79 17.24
N GLU A 20 -11.35 1.48 18.02
CA GLU A 20 -9.96 1.52 17.57
C GLU A 20 -9.71 0.52 16.44
N ALA A 21 -10.21 -0.70 16.59
CA ALA A 21 -10.10 -1.73 15.55
C ALA A 21 -10.83 -1.32 14.27
N ALA A 22 -12.04 -0.75 14.39
CA ALA A 22 -12.82 -0.27 13.26
C ALA A 22 -12.13 0.90 12.54
N TYR A 23 -11.54 1.84 13.28
CA TYR A 23 -10.80 2.96 12.72
C TYR A 23 -9.50 2.50 12.04
N GLY A 24 -8.79 1.53 12.63
CA GLY A 24 -7.63 0.90 12.01
C GLY A 24 -7.99 0.20 10.69
N ALA A 25 -9.11 -0.50 10.65
CA ALA A 25 -9.62 -1.13 9.44
C ALA A 25 -9.99 -0.08 8.37
N LEU A 26 -10.70 0.99 8.76
CA LEU A 26 -11.04 2.10 7.86
C LEU A 26 -9.79 2.73 7.25
N ASN A 27 -8.77 3.03 8.06
CA ASN A 27 -7.51 3.59 7.57
C ASN A 27 -6.78 2.67 6.60
N ARG A 28 -6.81 1.35 6.85
CA ARG A 28 -6.23 0.36 5.94
C ARG A 28 -6.93 0.36 4.58
N ILE A 29 -8.27 0.39 4.58
CA ILE A 29 -9.08 0.46 3.35
C ILE A 29 -8.71 1.72 2.56
N LEU A 30 -8.71 2.89 3.21
CA LEU A 30 -8.37 4.17 2.57
C LEU A 30 -6.93 4.21 2.02
N ALA A 31 -5.99 3.56 2.71
CA ALA A 31 -4.60 3.48 2.28
C ALA A 31 -4.44 2.52 1.08
N GLN A 32 -5.13 1.38 1.08
CA GLN A 32 -5.10 0.41 0.00
C GLN A 32 -5.74 0.97 -1.29
N ASP A 33 -6.83 1.73 -1.16
CA ASP A 33 -7.46 2.45 -2.27
C ASP A 33 -6.63 3.66 -2.75
N GLY A 34 -5.57 4.03 -2.03
CA GLY A 34 -4.69 5.16 -2.37
C GLY A 34 -5.30 6.54 -2.11
N ILE A 35 -6.48 6.61 -1.46
CA ILE A 35 -7.21 7.86 -1.18
C ILE A 35 -6.37 8.79 -0.31
N THR A 36 -5.70 8.24 0.72
CA THR A 36 -4.88 9.04 1.64
C THR A 36 -3.75 9.78 0.90
N GLU A 37 -3.08 9.09 -0.04
CA GLU A 37 -2.02 9.69 -0.85
C GLU A 37 -2.58 10.69 -1.87
N ALA A 38 -3.73 10.39 -2.47
CA ALA A 38 -4.42 11.31 -3.37
C ALA A 38 -4.77 12.63 -2.65
N VAL A 39 -5.37 12.55 -1.46
CA VAL A 39 -5.72 13.73 -0.65
C VAL A 39 -4.49 14.55 -0.28
N ARG A 40 -3.39 13.89 0.13
CA ARG A 40 -2.12 14.59 0.42
C ARG A 40 -1.57 15.34 -0.79
N ARG A 41 -1.65 14.72 -1.98
CA ARG A 41 -1.19 15.32 -3.25
C ARG A 41 -2.09 16.44 -3.71
N SER A 42 -3.41 16.32 -3.54
CA SER A 42 -4.39 17.35 -3.90
C SER A 42 -4.29 18.61 -3.05
N ARG A 43 -3.54 18.61 -1.94
CA ARG A 43 -3.33 19.80 -1.11
C ARG A 43 -2.66 20.95 -1.86
N TYR A 44 -1.77 20.63 -2.80
CA TYR A 44 -1.07 21.62 -3.62
C TYR A 44 -1.03 21.17 -5.08
N TYR A 45 -1.10 22.12 -6.02
CA TYR A 45 -1.01 21.78 -7.43
C TYR A 45 0.35 21.16 -7.79
N GLU A 46 0.33 19.92 -8.27
CA GLU A 46 1.50 19.25 -8.86
C GLU A 46 1.57 19.59 -10.35
N LYS A 47 2.68 20.21 -10.79
CA LYS A 47 2.89 20.50 -12.22
C LYS A 47 2.93 19.19 -13.03
N PRO A 48 2.38 19.15 -14.26
CA PRO A 48 2.30 17.90 -15.05
C PRO A 48 3.64 17.22 -15.32
N THR A 49 4.72 18.00 -15.46
CA THR A 49 6.08 17.47 -15.62
C THR A 49 6.61 16.78 -14.37
N ARG A 50 6.28 17.31 -13.18
CA ARG A 50 6.64 16.70 -11.89
C ARG A 50 5.85 15.43 -11.66
N GLU A 51 4.56 15.46 -11.95
CA GLU A 51 3.69 14.30 -11.85
C GLU A 51 4.16 13.14 -12.75
N ARG A 52 4.49 13.43 -14.02
CA ARG A 52 5.02 12.42 -14.95
C ARG A 52 6.31 11.77 -14.44
N ARG A 53 7.25 12.57 -13.92
CA ARG A 53 8.51 12.06 -13.33
C ARG A 53 8.23 11.17 -12.11
N ARG A 54 7.32 11.60 -11.23
CA ARG A 54 6.92 10.82 -10.05
C ARG A 54 6.29 9.49 -10.44
N ARG A 55 5.32 9.49 -11.36
CA ARG A 55 4.66 8.26 -11.85
C ARG A 55 5.67 7.28 -12.45
N ALA A 56 6.63 7.76 -13.24
CA ALA A 56 7.69 6.93 -13.80
C ALA A 56 8.57 6.31 -12.70
N TYR A 57 9.00 7.12 -11.73
CA TYR A 57 9.79 6.64 -10.58
C TYR A 57 9.03 5.58 -9.76
N GLU A 58 7.76 5.82 -9.44
CA GLU A 58 6.92 4.87 -8.69
C GLU A 58 6.73 3.55 -9.45
N ALA A 59 6.57 3.60 -10.77
CA ALA A 59 6.47 2.41 -11.61
C ALA A 59 7.76 1.59 -11.58
N CYS A 60 8.92 2.22 -11.81
CA CYS A 60 10.21 1.54 -11.76
C CYS A 60 10.50 0.96 -10.37
N ARG A 61 10.20 1.72 -9.31
CA ARG A 61 10.37 1.26 -7.93
C ARG A 61 9.50 0.03 -7.63
N ARG A 62 8.25 0.00 -8.15
CA ARG A 62 7.34 -1.14 -7.98
C ARG A 62 7.90 -2.40 -8.63
N VAL A 63 8.37 -2.29 -9.87
CA VAL A 63 8.98 -3.42 -10.60
C VAL A 63 10.21 -3.92 -9.83
N TYR A 64 11.12 -3.04 -9.47
CA TYR A 64 12.32 -3.41 -8.72
C TYR A 64 12.00 -4.10 -7.39
N SER A 65 11.07 -3.54 -6.60
CA SER A 65 10.70 -4.09 -5.30
C SER A 65 10.05 -5.48 -5.44
N ALA A 66 9.22 -5.67 -6.47
CA ALA A 66 8.59 -6.95 -6.76
C ALA A 66 9.63 -8.01 -7.20
N GLU A 67 10.55 -7.65 -8.09
CA GLU A 67 11.63 -8.55 -8.52
C GLU A 67 12.57 -8.91 -7.36
N MET A 68 12.95 -7.93 -6.54
CA MET A 68 13.82 -8.17 -5.39
C MET A 68 13.13 -9.08 -4.36
N ALA A 69 11.85 -8.86 -4.07
CA ALA A 69 11.07 -9.73 -3.19
C ALA A 69 11.02 -11.17 -3.72
N ARG A 70 10.83 -11.36 -5.04
CA ARG A 70 10.89 -12.68 -5.68
C ARG A 70 12.25 -13.35 -5.53
N ARG A 71 13.34 -12.59 -5.76
CA ARG A 71 14.71 -13.09 -5.59
C ARG A 71 14.97 -13.52 -4.15
N ILE A 72 14.58 -12.69 -3.17
CA ILE A 72 14.73 -13.00 -1.75
C ILE A 72 13.96 -14.27 -1.39
N ALA A 73 12.70 -14.39 -1.81
CA ALA A 73 11.89 -15.58 -1.54
C ALA A 73 12.48 -16.85 -2.18
N PHE A 74 13.09 -16.73 -3.35
CA PHE A 74 13.80 -17.82 -4.01
C PHE A 74 15.04 -18.25 -3.21
N LEU A 75 15.91 -17.29 -2.83
CA LEU A 75 17.14 -17.55 -2.09
C LEU A 75 16.90 -17.98 -0.64
N ALA A 76 15.79 -17.56 -0.02
CA ALA A 76 15.41 -17.97 1.33
C ALA A 76 15.26 -19.50 1.48
N ARG A 77 15.02 -20.24 0.38
CA ARG A 77 15.04 -21.71 0.41
C ARG A 77 16.42 -22.28 0.70
N ALA A 78 17.48 -21.57 0.30
CA ALA A 78 18.86 -21.95 0.49
C ALA A 78 19.45 -21.40 1.80
N SER A 79 18.71 -20.59 2.57
CA SER A 79 19.16 -20.10 3.87
C SER A 79 19.02 -21.17 4.97
N ARG A 80 19.77 -22.25 4.80
CA ARG A 80 19.93 -23.34 5.77
C ARG A 80 21.37 -23.36 6.28
N ARG A 81 21.63 -24.04 7.40
CA ARG A 81 23.00 -24.30 7.85
C ARG A 81 23.77 -25.02 6.76
N ASP A 82 25.05 -24.70 6.65
CA ASP A 82 25.92 -25.33 5.66
C ASP A 82 25.91 -26.85 5.83
N PRO A 83 25.49 -27.62 4.80
CA PRO A 83 25.52 -29.07 4.87
C PRO A 83 26.95 -29.65 4.90
N TRP A 84 27.97 -28.90 4.50
CA TRP A 84 29.35 -29.39 4.38
C TRP A 84 30.31 -28.72 5.35
N LEU A 85 29.98 -28.75 6.64
CA LEU A 85 30.83 -28.22 7.71
C LEU A 85 32.18 -28.97 7.76
N GLY A 86 33.26 -28.29 7.39
CA GLY A 86 34.63 -28.81 7.51
C GLY A 86 35.22 -29.43 6.24
N CYS A 87 34.56 -29.31 5.09
CA CYS A 87 35.16 -29.54 3.77
C CYS A 87 35.50 -28.22 3.07
#